data_AF-A0A4Z2HQE9-F1
#
_entry.id   AF-A0A4Z2HQE9-F1
#
_cell.length_a   1.000
_cell.length_b   1.000
_cell.length_c   1.000
_cell.angle_alpha   90.00
_cell.angle_beta   90.00
_cell.angle_gamma   90.00
#
_symmetry.space_group_name_H-M   'P 1'
#
loop_
_entity.id
_entity.type
_entity.pdbx_description
1 polymer ?
#
loop_
_entity_poly.entity_id
_entity_poly.type
_entity_poly.pdbx_seq_one_letter_code
_entity_poly.pdbx_strand_id
1 'polypeptide(L)'
;MASTHARLGQQALAVLDVALRVPCVFIIDAIFNSYYDPGSGWAGTTGKVLVRVTGVLVSSLVLLLSQKALFKFYTLLAAVLLGVTAALINYYATSHMDFYGAYYKAALGFRLLPRNGPTLWLGVAAVQLAFGVGYVFLLNLQSVFAALVVLDIMIPLWGLMIELPADVRHTVAVFSGAALALNTAVCLALRLKWFYYSCRYVYLLVRHMYRIYGLQLLLEDTWKRIRFPDVLRVFWLTRVIAQALILVYVVRAVRRESGDATGGGADGGGDSQDFLLSWDVFWDLASNLVISGCDSTLTVLGMSAVISSVAHYLGLSILAFIGAPEP
;
A
#
# COMPACT_ATOMS: atom_id res chain seq x y z
N MET A 1 -25.25 3.08 28.45
CA MET A 1 -24.99 2.04 27.43
C MET A 1 -24.40 2.72 26.20
N ALA A 2 -23.09 2.55 25.93
CA ALA A 2 -22.49 3.12 24.73
C ALA A 2 -23.10 2.44 23.49
N SER A 3 -23.60 3.24 22.54
CA SER A 3 -24.25 2.77 21.32
C SER A 3 -23.36 1.79 20.55
N THR A 4 -23.94 0.77 19.95
CA THR A 4 -23.26 -0.25 19.14
C THR A 4 -22.37 0.38 18.05
N HIS A 5 -22.77 1.52 17.49
CA HIS A 5 -21.96 2.31 16.56
C HIS A 5 -20.63 2.84 17.14
N ALA A 6 -20.62 3.24 18.42
CA ALA A 6 -19.40 3.71 19.07
C ALA A 6 -18.38 2.56 19.27
N ARG A 7 -18.87 1.34 19.57
CA ARG A 7 -18.02 0.15 19.69
C ARG A 7 -17.44 -0.28 18.35
N LEU A 8 -18.26 -0.28 17.30
CA LEU A 8 -17.80 -0.58 15.93
C LEU A 8 -16.75 0.43 15.45
N GLY A 9 -16.96 1.73 15.70
CA GLY A 9 -15.98 2.76 15.36
C GLY A 9 -14.64 2.58 16.10
N GLN A 10 -14.68 2.24 17.39
CA GLN A 10 -13.47 1.96 18.17
C GLN A 10 -12.72 0.71 17.68
N GLN A 11 -13.45 -0.35 17.35
CA GLN A 11 -12.87 -1.57 16.78
C GLN A 11 -12.24 -1.30 15.41
N ALA A 12 -12.93 -0.58 14.53
CA ALA A 12 -12.41 -0.20 13.23
C ALA A 12 -11.14 0.65 13.33
N LEU A 13 -11.09 1.62 14.25
CA LEU A 13 -9.90 2.42 14.51
C LEU A 13 -8.74 1.59 15.04
N ALA A 14 -9.01 0.58 15.86
CA ALA A 14 -8.00 -0.31 16.40
C ALA A 14 -7.44 -1.27 15.33
N VAL A 15 -8.29 -1.76 14.43
CA VAL A 15 -7.85 -2.57 13.26
C VAL A 15 -7.05 -1.71 12.29
N LEU A 16 -7.50 -0.47 12.03
CA LEU A 16 -6.79 0.47 11.16
C LEU A 16 -5.41 0.83 11.73
N ASP A 17 -5.30 1.03 13.05
CA ASP A 17 -4.02 1.29 13.70
C ASP A 17 -3.03 0.14 13.52
N VAL A 18 -3.49 -1.11 13.65
CA VAL A 18 -2.68 -2.30 13.39
C VAL A 18 -2.28 -2.36 11.92
N ALA A 19 -3.24 -2.21 11.00
CA ALA A 19 -3.00 -2.29 9.56
C ALA A 19 -2.01 -1.22 9.06
N LEU A 20 -2.09 0.01 9.56
CA LEU A 20 -1.17 1.07 9.19
C LEU A 20 0.26 0.87 9.73
N ARG A 21 0.47 0.00 10.73
CA ARG A 21 1.82 -0.33 11.24
C ARG A 21 2.50 -1.46 10.47
N VAL A 22 1.72 -2.30 9.79
CA VAL A 22 2.22 -3.46 9.02
C VAL A 22 3.23 -3.05 7.94
N PRO A 23 3.05 -1.98 7.14
CA PRO A 23 4.05 -1.55 6.15
C PRO A 23 5.43 -1.27 6.74
N CYS A 24 5.53 -0.77 7.97
CA CYS A 24 6.81 -0.52 8.62
C CYS A 24 7.56 -1.83 8.90
N VAL A 25 6.83 -2.87 9.31
CA VAL A 25 7.40 -4.22 9.55
C VAL A 25 7.89 -4.83 8.24
N PHE A 26 7.13 -4.66 7.14
CA PHE A 26 7.57 -5.08 5.80
C PHE A 26 8.86 -4.41 5.35
N ILE A 27 9.02 -3.10 5.59
CA ILE A 27 10.25 -2.38 5.25
C ILE A 27 11.43 -2.90 6.08
N ILE A 28 11.23 -3.15 7.37
CA ILE A 28 12.28 -3.70 8.25
C ILE A 28 12.68 -5.10 7.78
N ASP A 29 11.71 -5.96 7.48
CA ASP A 29 11.93 -7.30 6.95
C ASP A 29 12.69 -7.27 5.61
N ALA A 30 12.28 -6.41 4.67
CA ALA A 30 12.93 -6.24 3.39
C ALA A 30 14.38 -5.74 3.52
N ILE A 31 14.66 -4.84 4.48
CA ILE A 31 16.02 -4.37 4.74
C ILE A 31 16.88 -5.50 5.31
N PHE A 32 16.36 -6.27 6.26
CA PHE A 32 17.09 -7.40 6.83
C PHE A 32 17.34 -8.52 5.82
N ASN A 33 16.39 -8.76 4.91
CA ASN A 33 16.55 -9.78 3.86
C ASN A 33 17.21 -9.26 2.57
N SER A 34 17.67 -8.00 2.55
CA SER A 34 18.30 -7.44 1.36
C SER A 34 19.73 -8.01 1.19
N TYR A 35 19.94 -8.71 0.08
CA TYR A 35 21.23 -9.32 -0.26
C TYR A 35 22.38 -8.32 -0.18
N TYR A 36 23.50 -8.78 0.37
CA TYR A 36 24.75 -8.03 0.41
C TYR A 36 25.51 -8.27 -0.89
N ASP A 37 25.63 -7.25 -1.73
CA ASP A 37 26.50 -7.31 -2.90
C ASP A 37 27.96 -7.01 -2.50
N PRO A 38 28.87 -7.99 -2.60
CA PRO A 38 30.28 -7.78 -2.25
C PRO A 38 31.06 -6.93 -3.26
N GLY A 39 30.44 -6.54 -4.39
CA GLY A 39 31.10 -5.85 -5.50
C GLY A 39 31.23 -4.32 -5.38
N SER A 40 30.63 -3.69 -4.38
CA SER A 40 30.83 -2.24 -4.16
C SER A 40 32.03 -2.02 -3.24
N GLY A 41 33.00 -1.20 -3.65
CA GLY A 41 34.13 -0.83 -2.78
C GLY A 41 33.69 -0.27 -1.41
N TRP A 42 34.63 -0.16 -0.48
CA TRP A 42 34.36 0.21 0.94
C TRP A 42 33.40 1.38 1.11
N ALA A 43 33.55 2.46 0.32
CA ALA A 43 32.65 3.62 0.37
C ALA A 43 31.20 3.29 -0.03
N GLY A 44 31.00 2.45 -1.05
CA GLY A 44 29.68 2.00 -1.48
C GLY A 44 29.03 1.06 -0.47
N THR A 45 29.82 0.19 0.16
CA THR A 45 29.34 -0.67 1.25
C THR A 45 28.93 0.14 2.47
N THR A 46 29.76 1.09 2.92
CA THR A 46 29.42 1.98 4.02
C THR A 46 28.15 2.79 3.72
N GLY A 47 28.03 3.35 2.51
CA GLY A 47 26.83 4.07 2.08
C GLY A 47 25.56 3.22 2.12
N LYS A 48 25.61 1.99 1.57
CA LYS A 48 24.48 1.05 1.62
C LYS A 48 24.09 0.68 3.05
N VAL A 49 25.07 0.40 3.92
CA VAL A 49 24.80 0.11 5.34
C VAL A 49 24.16 1.31 6.03
N LEU A 50 24.64 2.52 5.77
CA LEU A 50 24.09 3.74 6.36
C LEU A 50 22.64 3.96 5.92
N VAL A 51 22.33 3.77 4.64
CA VAL A 51 20.94 3.80 4.12
C VAL A 51 20.07 2.73 4.78
N ARG A 52 20.57 1.50 4.94
CA ARG A 52 19.82 0.43 5.64
C ARG A 52 19.54 0.79 7.10
N VAL A 53 20.54 1.25 7.83
CA VAL A 53 20.39 1.66 9.24
C VAL A 53 19.41 2.81 9.36
N THR A 54 19.53 3.84 8.53
CA THR A 54 18.58 4.96 8.54
C THR A 54 17.16 4.50 8.20
N GLY A 55 16.99 3.58 7.24
CA GLY A 55 15.70 2.98 6.90
C GLY A 55 15.08 2.21 8.07
N VAL A 56 15.85 1.39 8.78
CA VAL A 56 15.38 0.67 9.98
C VAL A 56 15.02 1.66 11.08
N LEU A 57 15.81 2.70 11.30
CA LEU A 57 15.53 3.73 12.30
C LEU A 57 14.24 4.49 11.98
N VAL A 58 14.03 4.92 10.73
CA VAL A 58 12.82 5.62 10.30
C VAL A 58 11.59 4.72 10.46
N SER A 59 11.64 3.46 9.99
CA SER A 59 10.53 2.52 10.17
C SER A 59 10.23 2.24 11.63
N SER A 60 11.25 2.14 12.48
CA SER A 60 11.08 1.96 13.92
C SER A 60 10.44 3.17 14.59
N LEU A 61 10.84 4.39 14.19
CA LEU A 61 10.24 5.63 14.69
C LEU A 61 8.76 5.74 14.30
N VAL A 62 8.41 5.38 13.06
CA VAL A 62 7.01 5.38 12.59
C VAL A 62 6.19 4.32 13.33
N LEU A 63 6.76 3.15 13.63
CA LEU A 63 6.09 2.09 14.40
C LEU A 63 5.77 2.52 15.84
N LEU A 64 6.64 3.31 16.46
CA LEU A 64 6.49 3.83 17.83
C LEU A 64 5.56 5.06 17.94
N LEU A 65 5.21 5.68 16.81
CA LEU A 65 4.37 6.87 16.77
C LEU A 65 2.97 6.59 17.39
N SER A 66 2.34 7.63 17.93
CA SER A 66 0.97 7.51 18.44
C SER A 66 -0.03 7.34 17.30
N GLN A 67 -1.15 6.66 17.54
CA GLN A 67 -2.22 6.43 16.53
C GLN A 67 -2.64 7.71 15.81
N LYS A 68 -2.85 8.82 16.55
CA LYS A 68 -3.20 10.13 15.98
C LYS A 68 -2.11 10.69 15.08
N ALA A 69 -0.84 10.47 15.43
CA ALA A 69 0.28 10.95 14.64
C ALA A 69 0.57 10.07 13.43
N LEU A 70 0.37 8.77 13.58
CA LEU A 70 0.51 7.77 12.54
C LEU A 70 -0.52 8.01 11.43
N PHE A 71 -1.79 8.24 11.78
CA PHE A 71 -2.81 8.63 10.80
C PHE A 71 -2.41 9.90 10.03
N LYS A 72 -1.95 10.95 10.72
CA LYS A 72 -1.49 12.18 10.07
C LYS A 72 -0.30 11.95 9.15
N PHE A 73 0.66 11.12 9.55
CA PHE A 73 1.81 10.77 8.73
C PHE A 73 1.38 10.06 7.43
N TYR A 74 0.52 9.05 7.53
CA TYR A 74 0.00 8.34 6.35
C TYR A 74 -0.90 9.22 5.48
N THR A 75 -1.68 10.14 6.04
CA THR A 75 -2.45 11.11 5.23
C THR A 75 -1.54 12.05 4.44
N LEU A 76 -0.41 12.48 5.01
CA LEU A 76 0.57 13.31 4.29
C LEU A 76 1.28 12.49 3.21
N LEU A 77 1.68 11.26 3.52
CA LEU A 77 2.31 10.36 2.56
C LEU A 77 1.38 10.05 1.37
N ALA A 78 0.09 9.78 1.64
CA ALA A 78 -0.91 9.57 0.61
C ALA A 78 -1.15 10.83 -0.23
N ALA A 79 -1.14 12.03 0.36
CA ALA A 79 -1.24 13.29 -0.39
C ALA A 79 -0.05 13.47 -1.34
N VAL A 80 1.17 13.21 -0.88
CA VAL A 80 2.38 13.27 -1.72
C VAL A 80 2.29 12.26 -2.86
N LEU A 81 1.90 11.01 -2.56
CA LEU A 81 1.75 9.98 -3.58
C LEU A 81 0.71 10.37 -4.63
N LEU A 82 -0.45 10.90 -4.21
CA LEU A 82 -1.48 11.41 -5.13
C LEU A 82 -0.94 12.53 -6.03
N GLY A 83 -0.20 13.48 -5.45
CA GLY A 83 0.41 14.57 -6.22
C GLY A 83 1.41 14.07 -7.26
N VAL A 84 2.29 13.12 -6.88
CA VAL A 84 3.24 12.50 -7.81
C VAL A 84 2.50 11.72 -8.91
N THR A 85 1.49 10.93 -8.57
CA THR A 85 0.71 10.20 -9.58
C THR A 85 -0.04 11.12 -10.53
N ALA A 86 -0.58 12.24 -10.05
CA ALA A 86 -1.24 13.23 -10.90
C ALA A 86 -0.25 13.89 -11.87
N ALA A 87 0.94 14.28 -11.38
CA ALA A 87 2.00 14.83 -12.22
C ALA A 87 2.50 13.80 -13.26
N LEU A 88 2.62 12.53 -12.86
CA LEU A 88 3.05 11.45 -13.74
C LEU A 88 2.03 11.18 -14.85
N ILE A 89 0.74 11.17 -14.52
CA ILE A 89 -0.35 11.03 -15.51
C ILE A 89 -0.34 12.20 -16.48
N ASN A 90 -0.13 13.43 -15.99
CA ASN A 90 0.01 14.61 -16.86
C ASN A 90 1.18 14.49 -17.84
N TYR A 91 2.33 14.01 -17.35
CA TYR A 91 3.49 13.78 -18.19
C TYR A 91 3.26 12.67 -19.23
N TYR A 92 2.62 11.56 -18.85
CA TYR A 92 2.29 10.47 -19.77
C TYR A 92 1.22 10.88 -20.79
N ALA A 93 0.18 11.59 -20.37
CA ALA A 93 -0.88 12.05 -21.24
C ALA A 93 -0.36 13.00 -22.33
N THR A 94 0.59 13.88 -21.98
CA THR A 94 1.19 14.82 -22.92
C THR A 94 2.23 14.20 -23.87
N SER A 95 2.90 13.11 -23.46
CA SER A 95 3.94 12.46 -24.25
C SER A 95 3.46 11.32 -25.17
N HIS A 96 2.39 10.61 -24.81
CA HIS A 96 1.99 9.37 -25.52
C HIS A 96 0.60 9.44 -26.17
N MET A 97 -0.20 10.48 -25.92
CA MET A 97 -1.57 10.57 -26.45
C MET A 97 -1.67 11.52 -27.64
N ASP A 98 -1.40 11.01 -28.84
CA ASP A 98 -1.81 11.64 -30.10
C ASP A 98 -3.32 11.40 -30.32
N PHE A 99 -4.15 12.19 -29.64
CA PHE A 99 -5.62 12.12 -29.76
C PHE A 99 -6.10 12.19 -31.21
N TYR A 100 -5.39 12.93 -32.07
CA TYR A 100 -5.75 13.10 -33.48
C TYR A 100 -5.45 11.86 -34.34
N GLY A 101 -4.35 11.13 -34.09
CA GLY A 101 -4.04 9.88 -34.79
C GLY A 101 -5.06 8.78 -34.51
N ALA A 102 -5.61 8.73 -33.30
CA ALA A 102 -6.69 7.83 -32.92
C ALA A 102 -8.05 8.27 -33.49
N TYR A 103 -8.31 9.58 -33.59
CA TYR A 103 -9.55 10.13 -34.18
C TYR A 103 -9.65 9.83 -35.68
N TYR A 104 -8.55 10.02 -36.42
CA TYR A 104 -8.50 9.73 -37.86
C TYR A 104 -8.54 8.22 -38.15
N LYS A 105 -7.89 7.39 -37.32
CA LYS A 105 -7.86 5.93 -37.49
C LYS A 105 -9.20 5.26 -37.11
N ALA A 106 -9.98 5.87 -36.21
CA ALA A 106 -11.33 5.42 -35.88
C ALA A 106 -12.35 5.65 -37.01
N ALA A 107 -12.10 6.62 -37.91
CA ALA A 107 -12.90 6.84 -39.11
C ALA A 107 -12.70 5.75 -40.19
N LEU A 108 -11.63 4.96 -40.10
CA LEU A 108 -11.24 3.92 -41.08
C LEU A 108 -11.54 2.47 -40.64
N GLY A 109 -12.51 2.28 -39.73
CA GLY A 109 -13.37 1.10 -39.78
C GLY A 109 -12.79 -0.27 -39.43
N PHE A 110 -12.01 -0.42 -38.35
CA PHE A 110 -11.82 -1.74 -37.71
C PHE A 110 -12.00 -1.65 -36.19
N ARG A 111 -13.11 -2.19 -35.69
CA ARG A 111 -13.56 -2.15 -34.29
C ARG A 111 -13.43 -3.53 -33.64
N LEU A 112 -12.50 -3.66 -32.70
CA LEU A 112 -12.61 -4.66 -31.61
C LEU A 112 -12.44 -4.05 -30.21
N LEU A 113 -12.13 -2.75 -30.09
CA LEU A 113 -12.10 -2.02 -28.81
C LEU A 113 -12.77 -0.64 -29.01
N PRO A 114 -13.70 -0.20 -28.14
CA PRO A 114 -14.38 1.09 -28.30
C PRO A 114 -13.40 2.23 -27.94
N ARG A 115 -12.54 2.60 -28.88
CA ARG A 115 -11.54 3.66 -28.75
C ARG A 115 -12.07 4.94 -29.40
N ASN A 116 -13.06 5.56 -28.75
CA ASN A 116 -13.50 6.91 -29.12
C ASN A 116 -12.57 7.91 -28.39
N GLY A 117 -11.79 8.69 -29.12
CA GLY A 117 -10.92 9.75 -28.57
C GLY A 117 -11.56 10.63 -27.48
N PRO A 118 -12.81 11.14 -27.65
CA PRO A 118 -13.43 12.00 -26.65
C PRO A 118 -13.81 11.29 -25.35
N THR A 119 -14.17 9.99 -25.37
CA THR A 119 -14.51 9.26 -24.14
C THR A 119 -13.27 8.94 -23.31
N LEU A 120 -12.12 8.73 -23.95
CA LEU A 120 -10.84 8.54 -23.26
C LEU A 120 -10.37 9.84 -22.60
N TRP A 121 -10.47 10.97 -23.29
CA TRP A 121 -10.14 12.27 -22.70
C TRP A 121 -11.00 12.57 -21.47
N LEU A 122 -12.31 12.36 -21.58
CA LEU A 122 -13.25 12.59 -20.48
C LEU A 122 -12.96 11.66 -19.29
N GLY A 123 -12.56 10.41 -19.56
CA GLY A 123 -12.11 9.46 -18.54
C GLY A 123 -10.84 9.93 -17.81
N VAL A 124 -9.82 10.39 -18.55
CA VAL A 124 -8.58 10.92 -17.95
C VAL A 124 -8.86 12.19 -17.14
N ALA A 125 -9.69 13.09 -17.66
CA ALA A 125 -10.10 14.29 -16.95
C ALA A 125 -10.87 13.96 -15.65
N ALA A 126 -11.77 12.98 -15.67
CA ALA A 126 -12.50 12.54 -14.49
C ALA A 126 -11.57 11.93 -13.42
N VAL A 127 -10.65 11.05 -13.82
CA VAL A 127 -9.65 10.47 -12.92
C VAL A 127 -8.78 11.55 -12.28
N GLN A 128 -8.39 12.54 -13.07
CA GLN A 128 -7.46 13.54 -12.61
C GLN A 128 -8.13 14.65 -11.78
N LEU A 129 -9.41 14.94 -12.01
CA LEU A 129 -10.25 15.69 -11.07
C LEU A 129 -10.40 14.96 -9.74
N ALA A 130 -10.62 13.64 -9.77
CA ALA A 130 -10.71 12.85 -8.55
C ALA A 130 -9.41 12.92 -7.73
N PHE A 131 -8.25 12.89 -8.40
CA PHE A 131 -6.95 13.10 -7.73
C PHE A 131 -6.76 14.52 -7.19
N GLY A 132 -7.18 15.55 -7.92
CA GLY A 132 -7.14 16.93 -7.44
C GLY A 132 -7.99 17.14 -6.20
N VAL A 133 -9.24 16.65 -6.21
CA VAL A 133 -10.16 16.73 -5.06
C VAL A 133 -9.63 15.91 -3.89
N GLY A 134 -9.13 14.70 -4.13
CA GLY A 134 -8.50 13.86 -3.11
C GLY A 134 -7.30 14.55 -2.45
N TYR A 135 -6.42 15.14 -3.25
CA TYR A 135 -5.25 15.88 -2.76
C TYR A 135 -5.64 17.07 -1.87
N VAL A 136 -6.65 17.85 -2.28
CA VAL A 136 -7.19 18.96 -1.49
C VAL A 136 -7.78 18.47 -0.16
N PHE A 137 -8.55 17.39 -0.20
CA PHE A 137 -9.18 16.81 0.99
C PHE A 137 -8.11 16.30 1.98
N LEU A 138 -7.09 15.60 1.50
CA LEU A 138 -6.03 15.03 2.35
C LEU A 138 -5.16 16.12 3.01
N LEU A 139 -4.86 17.21 2.30
CA LEU A 139 -4.07 18.32 2.86
C LEU A 139 -4.89 19.35 3.64
N ASN A 140 -6.22 19.30 3.51
CA ASN A 140 -7.16 20.26 4.08
C ASN A 140 -6.76 21.71 3.74
N LEU A 141 -6.63 21.98 2.44
CA LEU A 141 -6.28 23.30 1.92
C LEU A 141 -7.48 24.25 2.00
N GLN A 142 -7.22 25.55 2.20
CA GLN A 142 -8.26 26.57 2.14
C GLN A 142 -8.88 26.66 0.74
N SER A 143 -10.14 27.10 0.63
CA SER A 143 -10.94 27.06 -0.60
C SER A 143 -10.27 27.71 -1.82
N VAL A 144 -9.55 28.82 -1.63
CA VAL A 144 -8.86 29.53 -2.72
C VAL A 144 -7.65 28.75 -3.23
N PHE A 145 -6.79 28.27 -2.32
CA PHE A 145 -5.64 27.44 -2.70
C PHE A 145 -6.05 26.08 -3.26
N ALA A 146 -7.15 25.53 -2.76
CA ALA A 146 -7.75 24.30 -3.29
C ALA A 146 -8.16 24.46 -4.75
N ALA A 147 -8.86 25.56 -5.09
CA ALA A 147 -9.25 25.84 -6.47
C ALA A 147 -8.03 26.02 -7.39
N LEU A 148 -6.99 26.71 -6.92
CA LEU A 148 -5.75 26.90 -7.68
C LEU A 148 -5.00 25.58 -7.94
N VAL A 149 -4.96 24.68 -6.96
CA VAL A 149 -4.31 23.37 -7.14
C VAL A 149 -5.09 22.48 -8.11
N VAL A 150 -6.42 22.45 -8.02
CA VAL A 150 -7.24 21.69 -8.97
C VAL A 150 -7.08 22.28 -10.38
N LEU A 151 -7.02 23.60 -10.49
CA LEU A 151 -6.76 24.28 -11.76
C LEU A 151 -5.39 23.89 -12.32
N ASP A 152 -4.33 23.98 -11.51
CA ASP A 152 -2.96 23.62 -11.90
C ASP A 152 -2.85 22.18 -12.41
N ILE A 153 -3.54 21.24 -11.76
CA ILE A 153 -3.60 19.84 -12.19
C ILE A 153 -4.38 19.69 -13.52
N MET A 154 -5.36 20.54 -13.81
CA MET A 154 -6.18 20.48 -15.03
C MET A 154 -5.58 21.23 -16.23
N ILE A 155 -4.72 22.22 -16.02
CA ILE A 155 -4.14 23.07 -17.08
C ILE A 155 -3.47 22.25 -18.20
N PRO A 156 -2.64 21.22 -17.93
CA PRO A 156 -2.03 20.42 -18.98
C PRO A 156 -3.04 19.67 -19.85
N LEU A 157 -4.18 19.25 -19.28
CA LEU A 157 -5.26 18.57 -20.01
C LEU A 157 -6.03 19.53 -20.92
N TRP A 158 -6.22 20.78 -20.51
CA TRP A 158 -6.79 21.81 -21.37
C TRP A 158 -5.81 22.26 -22.46
N GLY A 159 -4.50 22.33 -22.17
CA GLY A 159 -3.47 22.60 -23.17
C GLY A 159 -3.42 21.53 -24.27
N LEU A 160 -3.83 20.31 -23.94
CA LEU A 160 -4.00 19.22 -24.89
C LEU A 160 -5.29 19.35 -25.73
N MET A 161 -6.34 20.00 -25.22
CA MET A 161 -7.56 20.32 -25.97
C MET A 161 -7.40 21.49 -26.95
N ILE A 162 -6.57 22.48 -26.61
CA ILE A 162 -6.36 23.71 -27.40
C ILE A 162 -5.27 23.53 -28.49
N GLU A 163 -4.77 22.30 -28.66
CA GLU A 163 -3.78 21.94 -29.69
C GLU A 163 -2.48 22.76 -29.65
N LEU A 164 -1.89 22.99 -28.47
CA LEU A 164 -0.61 23.71 -28.40
C LEU A 164 0.54 22.92 -29.08
N PRO A 165 1.62 23.58 -29.55
CA PRO A 165 2.80 22.89 -30.08
C PRO A 165 3.38 21.91 -29.06
N ALA A 166 3.96 20.79 -29.50
CA ALA A 166 4.47 19.73 -28.62
C ALA A 166 5.45 20.27 -27.57
N ASP A 167 6.36 21.17 -27.96
CA ASP A 167 7.32 21.82 -27.06
C ASP A 167 6.64 22.64 -25.95
N VAL A 168 5.52 23.30 -26.29
CA VAL A 168 4.76 24.10 -25.33
C VAL A 168 3.94 23.19 -24.39
N ARG A 169 3.46 22.03 -24.85
CA ARG A 169 2.75 21.06 -23.99
C ARG A 169 3.66 20.47 -22.93
N HIS A 170 4.88 20.09 -23.31
CA HIS A 170 5.85 19.55 -22.36
C HIS A 170 6.27 20.58 -21.32
N THR A 171 6.51 21.83 -21.73
CA THR A 171 6.88 22.89 -20.78
C THR A 171 5.74 23.24 -19.83
N VAL A 172 4.49 23.25 -20.29
CA VAL A 172 3.30 23.43 -19.43
C VAL A 172 3.12 22.27 -18.45
N ALA A 173 3.30 21.03 -18.90
CA ALA A 173 3.22 19.85 -18.02
C ALA A 173 4.34 19.86 -16.96
N VAL A 174 5.56 20.22 -17.33
CA VAL A 174 6.68 20.35 -16.39
C VAL A 174 6.46 21.49 -15.40
N PHE A 175 5.95 22.64 -15.86
CA PHE A 175 5.68 23.79 -15.00
C PHE A 175 4.57 23.48 -13.97
N SER A 176 3.46 22.87 -14.40
CA SER A 176 2.39 22.44 -13.49
C SER A 176 2.87 21.37 -12.49
N GLY A 177 3.66 20.39 -12.95
CA GLY A 177 4.28 19.41 -12.06
C GLY A 177 5.22 20.06 -11.03
N ALA A 178 5.99 21.06 -11.44
CA ALA A 178 6.88 21.82 -10.56
C ALA A 178 6.11 22.69 -9.56
N ALA A 179 5.01 23.34 -9.98
CA ALA A 179 4.14 24.11 -9.11
C ALA A 179 3.49 23.24 -8.03
N LEU A 180 2.98 22.06 -8.42
CA LEU A 180 2.44 21.06 -7.50
C LEU A 180 3.53 20.51 -6.54
N ALA A 181 4.73 20.25 -7.04
CA ALA A 181 5.87 19.83 -6.23
C ALA A 181 6.31 20.91 -5.22
N LEU A 182 6.28 22.18 -5.62
CA LEU A 182 6.59 23.28 -4.72
C LEU A 182 5.51 23.45 -3.65
N ASN A 183 4.23 23.36 -4.03
CA ASN A 183 3.13 23.44 -3.08
C ASN A 183 3.16 22.28 -2.06
N THR A 184 3.37 21.05 -2.52
CA THR A 184 3.57 19.90 -1.63
C THR A 184 4.77 20.12 -0.70
N ALA A 185 5.91 20.59 -1.21
CA ALA A 185 7.11 20.83 -0.43
C ALA A 185 6.91 21.90 0.66
N VAL A 186 6.23 23.02 0.34
CA VAL A 186 5.88 24.06 1.31
C VAL A 186 4.94 23.49 2.38
N CYS A 187 3.90 22.76 1.98
CA CYS A 187 2.99 22.11 2.92
C CYS A 187 3.72 21.14 3.85
N LEU A 188 4.61 20.31 3.31
CA LEU A 188 5.47 19.40 4.06
C LEU A 188 6.37 20.16 5.04
N ALA A 189 7.05 21.21 4.61
CA ALA A 189 7.95 22.00 5.46
C ALA A 189 7.21 22.63 6.65
N LEU A 190 5.99 23.14 6.45
CA LEU A 190 5.15 23.67 7.52
C LEU A 190 4.73 22.58 8.51
N ARG A 191 4.40 21.38 8.02
CA ARG A 191 4.00 20.22 8.84
C ARG A 191 5.19 19.51 9.50
N LEU A 192 6.41 19.67 8.97
CA LEU A 192 7.64 19.05 9.48
C LEU A 192 7.96 19.51 10.90
N LYS A 193 7.70 20.78 11.22
CA LYS A 193 7.84 21.32 12.59
C LYS A 193 7.05 20.48 13.59
N TRP A 194 5.80 20.17 13.26
CA TRP A 194 4.93 19.36 14.11
C TRP A 194 5.42 17.92 14.25
N PHE A 195 5.91 17.31 13.15
CA PHE A 195 6.50 15.97 13.19
C PHE A 195 7.76 15.94 14.06
N TYR A 196 8.64 16.94 13.93
CA TYR A 196 9.83 17.10 14.75
C TYR A 196 9.49 17.19 16.25
N TYR A 197 8.53 18.03 16.63
CA TYR A 197 8.09 18.12 18.04
C TYR A 197 7.49 16.81 18.54
N SER A 198 6.70 16.12 17.73
CA SER A 198 6.11 14.82 18.08
C SER A 198 7.18 13.75 18.28
N CYS A 199 8.17 13.69 17.39
CA CYS A 199 9.30 12.77 17.47
C CYS A 199 10.16 13.06 18.72
N ARG A 200 10.48 14.33 18.96
CA ARG A 200 11.21 14.76 20.17
C ARG A 200 10.47 14.39 21.45
N TYR A 201 9.15 14.55 21.47
CA TYR A 201 8.33 14.15 22.61
C TYR A 201 8.45 12.66 22.89
N VAL A 202 8.30 11.80 21.87
CA VAL A 202 8.44 10.35 22.02
C VAL A 202 9.84 9.98 22.48
N TYR A 203 10.88 10.59 21.91
CA TYR A 203 12.26 10.33 22.33
C TYR A 203 12.49 10.69 23.80
N LEU A 204 12.01 11.85 24.25
CA LEU A 204 12.14 12.28 25.64
C LEU A 204 11.36 11.36 26.59
N LEU A 205 10.16 10.91 26.17
CA LEU A 205 9.36 9.96 26.95
C LEU A 205 10.07 8.61 27.10
N VAL A 206 10.62 8.07 26.01
CA VAL A 206 11.40 6.82 26.02
C VAL A 206 12.63 6.96 26.90
N ARG A 207 13.38 8.07 26.78
CA ARG A 207 14.56 8.33 27.63
C ARG A 207 14.20 8.42 29.10
N HIS A 208 13.09 9.09 29.43
CA HIS A 208 12.62 9.21 30.80
C HIS A 208 12.15 7.88 31.37
N MET A 209 11.35 7.13 30.62
CA MET A 209 10.90 5.79 31.02
C MET A 209 12.08 4.82 31.18
N TYR A 210 13.05 4.86 30.26
CA TYR A 210 14.26 4.03 30.35
C TYR A 210 15.03 4.28 31.65
N ARG A 211 15.18 5.54 32.06
CA ARG A 211 15.91 5.91 33.27
C ARG A 211 15.22 5.46 34.56
N ILE A 212 13.89 5.35 34.57
CA ILE A 212 13.11 5.11 35.80
C ILE A 212 12.66 3.64 35.92
N TYR A 213 12.18 3.04 34.83
CA TYR A 213 11.51 1.74 34.85
C TYR A 213 12.36 0.59 34.33
N GLY A 214 13.52 0.88 33.72
CA GLY A 214 14.35 -0.11 33.04
C GLY A 214 13.82 -0.53 31.67
N LEU A 215 14.63 -1.28 30.93
CA LEU A 215 14.36 -1.61 29.52
C LEU A 215 13.25 -2.67 29.36
N GLN A 216 13.15 -3.61 30.29
CA GLN A 216 12.16 -4.70 30.24
C GLN A 216 10.73 -4.18 30.38
N LEU A 217 10.48 -3.29 31.34
CA LEU A 217 9.14 -2.75 31.58
C LEU A 217 8.71 -1.78 30.47
N LEU A 218 9.66 -1.05 29.88
CA LEU A 218 9.41 -0.22 28.70
C LEU A 218 9.03 -1.07 27.49
N LEU A 219 9.75 -2.17 27.27
CA LEU A 219 9.47 -3.09 26.18
C LEU A 219 8.10 -3.74 26.33
N GLU A 220 7.73 -4.16 27.55
CA GLU A 220 6.40 -4.70 27.84
C GLU A 220 5.28 -3.66 27.60
N ASP A 221 5.47 -2.42 28.07
CA ASP A 221 4.49 -1.35 27.89
C ASP A 221 4.32 -0.97 26.41
N THR A 222 5.44 -0.82 25.68
CA THR A 222 5.38 -0.56 24.24
C THR A 222 4.81 -1.75 23.47
N TRP A 223 5.14 -2.99 23.83
CA TRP A 223 4.54 -4.19 23.23
C TRP A 223 3.02 -4.23 23.38
N LYS A 224 2.51 -3.93 24.58
CA LYS A 224 1.06 -3.83 24.86
C LYS A 224 0.42 -2.68 24.09
N ARG A 225 1.05 -1.49 24.10
CA ARG A 225 0.55 -0.28 23.42
C ARG A 225 0.47 -0.44 21.90
N ILE A 226 1.43 -1.14 21.30
CA ILE A 226 1.52 -1.35 19.84
C ILE A 226 0.64 -2.52 19.41
N ARG A 227 0.18 -3.36 20.35
CA ARG A 227 -0.44 -4.66 20.06
C ARG A 227 0.43 -5.46 19.08
N PHE A 228 1.73 -5.50 19.39
CA PHE A 228 2.73 -6.13 18.55
C PHE A 228 2.34 -7.52 18.02
N PRO A 229 1.77 -8.46 18.82
CA PRO A 229 1.35 -9.76 18.29
C PRO A 229 0.27 -9.65 17.21
N ASP A 230 -0.66 -8.69 17.32
CA ASP A 230 -1.70 -8.52 16.29
C ASP A 230 -1.11 -7.96 14.99
N VAL A 231 -0.13 -7.05 15.06
CA VAL A 231 0.60 -6.55 13.89
C VAL A 231 1.35 -7.69 13.18
N LEU A 232 1.99 -8.57 13.95
CA LEU A 232 2.69 -9.75 13.44
C LEU A 232 1.75 -10.75 12.75
N ARG A 233 0.56 -10.98 13.30
CA ARG A 233 -0.46 -11.83 12.65
C ARG A 233 -0.90 -11.24 11.32
N VAL A 234 -1.22 -9.94 11.28
CA VAL A 234 -1.64 -9.27 10.03
C VAL A 234 -0.49 -9.25 9.02
N PHE A 235 0.74 -9.00 9.46
CA PHE A 235 1.93 -9.09 8.63
C PHE A 235 2.08 -10.47 7.97
N TRP A 236 2.04 -11.55 8.76
CA TRP A 236 2.16 -12.91 8.26
C TRP A 236 1.01 -13.28 7.31
N LEU A 237 -0.23 -12.97 7.68
CA LEU A 237 -1.40 -13.22 6.82
C LEU A 237 -1.31 -12.46 5.50
N THR A 238 -0.87 -11.20 5.52
CA THR A 238 -0.69 -10.40 4.30
C THR A 238 0.37 -11.01 3.37
N ARG A 239 1.47 -11.56 3.93
CA ARG A 239 2.48 -12.29 3.13
C ARG A 239 1.91 -13.57 2.52
N VAL A 240 1.22 -14.39 3.30
CA VAL A 240 0.61 -15.63 2.81
C VAL A 240 -0.40 -15.33 1.69
N ILE A 241 -1.23 -14.30 1.87
CA ILE A 241 -2.18 -13.86 0.84
C ILE A 241 -1.43 -13.39 -0.43
N ALA A 242 -0.36 -12.59 -0.29
CA ALA A 242 0.41 -12.13 -1.44
C ALA A 242 1.04 -13.29 -2.22
N GLN A 243 1.64 -14.26 -1.52
CA GLN A 243 2.21 -15.44 -2.16
C GLN A 243 1.13 -16.34 -2.80
N ALA A 244 -0.03 -16.49 -2.15
CA ALA A 244 -1.17 -17.20 -2.71
C ALA A 244 -1.70 -16.53 -3.99
N LEU A 245 -1.77 -15.20 -4.02
CA LEU A 245 -2.20 -14.46 -5.22
C LEU A 245 -1.22 -14.63 -6.38
N ILE A 246 0.09 -14.58 -6.12
CA ILE A 246 1.13 -14.81 -7.15
C ILE A 246 0.98 -16.22 -7.72
N LEU A 247 0.81 -17.21 -6.85
CA LEU A 247 0.65 -18.59 -7.26
C LEU A 247 -0.62 -18.81 -8.09
N VAL A 248 -1.77 -18.27 -7.65
CA VAL A 248 -3.02 -18.31 -8.42
C VAL A 248 -2.85 -17.64 -9.78
N TYR A 249 -2.10 -16.54 -9.83
CA TYR A 249 -1.78 -15.86 -11.10
C TYR A 249 -0.94 -16.76 -12.02
N VAL A 250 0.10 -17.41 -11.50
CA VAL A 250 0.96 -18.34 -12.27
C VAL A 250 0.15 -19.53 -12.80
N VAL A 251 -0.68 -20.17 -11.96
CA VAL A 251 -1.54 -21.28 -12.38
C VAL A 251 -2.52 -20.83 -13.47
N ARG A 252 -3.10 -19.62 -13.34
CA ARG A 252 -3.97 -19.05 -14.38
C ARG A 252 -3.21 -18.71 -15.67
N ALA A 253 -1.96 -18.28 -15.58
CA ALA A 253 -1.12 -18.01 -16.74
C ALA A 253 -0.79 -19.31 -17.49
N VAL A 254 -0.35 -20.34 -16.78
CA VAL A 254 -0.06 -21.67 -17.36
C VAL A 254 -1.32 -22.29 -17.98
N ARG A 255 -2.49 -22.18 -17.33
CA ARG A 255 -3.76 -22.68 -17.91
C ARG A 255 -4.12 -21.97 -19.22
N ARG A 256 -3.82 -20.67 -19.35
CA ARG A 256 -4.06 -19.93 -20.61
C ARG A 256 -3.16 -20.43 -21.74
N GLU A 257 -1.89 -20.68 -21.46
CA GLU A 257 -0.94 -21.18 -22.46
C GLU A 257 -1.29 -22.60 -22.94
N SER A 258 -1.72 -23.47 -22.03
CA SER A 258 -2.18 -24.82 -22.39
C SER A 258 -3.52 -24.83 -23.15
N GLY A 259 -4.41 -23.87 -22.87
CA GLY A 259 -5.71 -23.75 -23.54
C GLY A 259 -5.63 -23.25 -24.98
N ASP A 260 -4.66 -22.38 -25.29
CA ASP A 260 -4.42 -21.90 -26.67
C ASP A 260 -3.67 -22.92 -27.54
N ALA A 261 -2.95 -23.87 -26.93
CA ALA A 261 -2.29 -24.97 -27.67
C ALA A 261 -3.27 -26.04 -28.18
N THR A 262 -4.48 -26.13 -27.61
CA THR A 262 -5.58 -26.99 -28.08
C THR A 262 -6.67 -26.14 -28.74
N GLY A 263 -6.36 -25.57 -29.89
CA GLY A 263 -7.37 -24.99 -30.76
C GLY A 263 -8.30 -26.08 -31.31
N GLY A 264 -9.55 -26.08 -30.85
CA GLY A 264 -10.68 -26.71 -31.53
C GLY A 264 -10.97 -28.15 -31.14
N GLY A 265 -12.10 -28.36 -30.47
CA GLY A 265 -12.67 -29.68 -30.23
C GLY A 265 -13.78 -29.58 -29.21
N ALA A 266 -15.00 -29.35 -29.69
CA ALA A 266 -16.19 -29.55 -28.90
C ALA A 266 -16.19 -31.00 -28.37
N ASP A 267 -16.20 -31.16 -27.06
CA ASP A 267 -16.86 -32.32 -26.47
C ASP A 267 -17.49 -31.92 -25.15
N GLY A 268 -18.82 -32.04 -25.13
CA GLY A 268 -19.63 -31.94 -23.94
C GLY A 268 -19.46 -33.18 -23.08
N GLY A 269 -19.11 -32.99 -21.83
CA GLY A 269 -19.07 -34.03 -20.81
C GLY A 269 -19.04 -33.35 -19.45
N GLY A 270 -20.10 -33.51 -18.69
CA GLY A 270 -20.36 -32.75 -17.48
C GLY A 270 -19.49 -33.08 -16.28
N ASP A 271 -19.67 -32.21 -15.29
CA ASP A 271 -19.55 -32.41 -13.86
C ASP A 271 -18.16 -32.59 -13.22
N SER A 272 -17.93 -31.70 -12.25
CA SER A 272 -17.08 -31.86 -11.06
C SER A 272 -15.57 -31.58 -11.14
N GLN A 273 -14.99 -31.29 -12.32
CA GLN A 273 -13.54 -31.10 -12.42
C GLN A 273 -13.04 -29.65 -12.26
N ASP A 274 -13.94 -28.66 -12.36
CA ASP A 274 -13.60 -27.23 -12.18
C ASP A 274 -13.77 -26.75 -10.71
N PHE A 275 -14.45 -27.50 -9.84
CA PHE A 275 -14.66 -27.12 -8.43
C PHE A 275 -13.63 -27.75 -7.47
N LEU A 276 -12.90 -28.76 -7.95
CA LEU A 276 -11.85 -29.47 -7.23
C LEU A 276 -10.49 -29.10 -7.83
N LEU A 277 -10.07 -27.85 -7.65
CA LEU A 277 -8.64 -27.62 -7.36
C LEU A 277 -8.35 -28.56 -6.18
N SER A 278 -7.82 -29.75 -6.48
CA SER A 278 -7.77 -30.89 -5.56
C SER A 278 -7.40 -30.39 -4.17
N TRP A 279 -8.25 -30.65 -3.19
CA TRP A 279 -8.05 -30.22 -1.80
C TRP A 279 -6.64 -30.59 -1.31
N ASP A 280 -6.09 -31.69 -1.83
CA ASP A 280 -4.72 -32.13 -1.62
C ASP A 280 -3.69 -31.17 -2.23
N VAL A 281 -3.90 -30.70 -3.46
CA VAL A 281 -3.05 -29.69 -4.11
C VAL A 281 -3.15 -28.36 -3.35
N PHE A 282 -4.33 -27.97 -2.88
CA PHE A 282 -4.46 -26.77 -2.03
C PHE A 282 -3.70 -26.92 -0.72
N TRP A 283 -3.75 -28.09 -0.09
CA TRP A 283 -3.06 -28.37 1.17
C TRP A 283 -1.53 -28.45 0.99
N ASP A 284 -1.05 -29.06 -0.10
CA ASP A 284 0.37 -29.09 -0.46
C ASP A 284 0.89 -27.69 -0.81
N LEU A 285 0.10 -26.90 -1.52
CA LEU A 285 0.41 -25.51 -1.81
C LEU A 285 0.44 -24.67 -0.53
N ALA A 286 -0.55 -24.83 0.35
CA ALA A 286 -0.59 -24.17 1.65
C ALA A 286 0.62 -24.55 2.51
N SER A 287 1.00 -25.83 2.52
CA SER A 287 2.17 -26.33 3.24
C SER A 287 3.47 -25.73 2.69
N ASN A 288 3.63 -25.70 1.37
CA ASN A 288 4.79 -25.07 0.72
C ASN A 288 4.83 -23.55 0.91
N LEU A 289 3.67 -22.88 0.91
CA LEU A 289 3.53 -21.46 1.22
C LEU A 289 3.97 -21.16 2.66
N VAL A 290 3.52 -21.97 3.61
CA VAL A 290 3.87 -21.85 5.03
C VAL A 290 5.36 -22.12 5.26
N ILE A 291 5.94 -23.09 4.55
CA ILE A 291 7.38 -23.44 4.63
C ILE A 291 8.24 -22.34 3.99
N SER A 292 7.94 -21.91 2.76
CA SER A 292 8.70 -20.84 2.08
C SER A 292 8.48 -19.47 2.70
N GLY A 293 7.35 -19.26 3.36
CA GLY A 293 7.00 -18.01 4.03
C GLY A 293 7.76 -17.74 5.32
N CYS A 294 8.55 -18.71 5.81
CA CYS A 294 9.29 -18.65 7.08
C CYS A 294 10.79 -18.34 6.95
N ASP A 295 11.23 -17.84 5.80
CA ASP A 295 12.65 -17.57 5.53
C ASP A 295 13.25 -16.47 6.44
N SER A 296 12.41 -15.62 7.04
CA SER A 296 12.84 -14.52 7.92
C SER A 296 12.47 -14.74 9.40
N THR A 297 13.30 -14.22 10.31
CA THR A 297 13.03 -14.25 11.75
C THR A 297 11.71 -13.55 12.11
N LEU A 298 11.37 -12.46 11.43
CA LEU A 298 10.09 -11.75 11.62
C LEU A 298 8.90 -12.60 11.16
N THR A 299 9.07 -13.42 10.12
CA THR A 299 8.01 -14.31 9.64
C THR A 299 7.75 -15.48 10.58
N VAL A 300 8.80 -16.03 11.20
CA VAL A 300 8.68 -17.09 12.22
C VAL A 300 7.95 -16.57 13.47
N LEU A 301 8.25 -15.34 13.90
CA LEU A 301 7.50 -14.68 14.97
C LEU A 301 6.03 -14.44 14.58
N GLY A 302 5.76 -14.08 13.32
CA GLY A 302 4.41 -13.92 12.79
C GLY A 302 3.61 -15.21 12.82
N MET A 303 4.21 -16.30 12.34
CA MET A 303 3.64 -17.65 12.39
C MET A 303 3.29 -18.07 13.81
N SER A 304 4.23 -17.95 14.76
CA SER A 304 3.98 -18.35 16.16
C SER A 304 2.87 -17.52 16.81
N ALA A 305 2.77 -16.23 16.49
CA ALA A 305 1.67 -15.38 16.96
C ALA A 305 0.29 -15.82 16.40
N VAL A 306 0.24 -16.30 15.15
CA VAL A 306 -0.98 -16.85 14.54
C VAL A 306 -1.35 -18.19 15.19
N ILE A 307 -0.39 -19.12 15.27
CA ILE A 307 -0.61 -20.45 15.87
C ILE A 307 -1.09 -20.32 17.31
N SER A 308 -0.47 -19.44 18.10
CA SER A 308 -0.90 -19.18 19.48
C SER A 308 -2.34 -18.69 19.58
N SER A 309 -2.76 -17.81 18.65
CA SER A 309 -4.15 -17.33 18.62
C SER A 309 -5.15 -18.42 18.23
N VAL A 310 -4.81 -19.25 17.24
CA VAL A 310 -5.65 -20.38 16.82
C VAL A 310 -5.79 -21.38 17.97
N ALA A 311 -4.68 -21.73 18.63
CA ALA A 311 -4.70 -22.61 19.80
C ALA A 311 -5.56 -22.05 20.94
N HIS A 312 -5.51 -20.74 21.18
CA HIS A 312 -6.35 -20.10 22.19
C HIS A 312 -7.85 -20.20 21.85
N TYR A 313 -8.23 -19.91 20.60
CA TYR A 313 -9.63 -20.05 20.17
C TYR A 313 -10.10 -21.50 20.16
N LEU A 314 -9.26 -22.44 19.75
CA LEU A 314 -9.57 -23.87 19.84
C LEU A 314 -9.78 -24.31 21.29
N GLY A 315 -8.94 -23.84 22.22
CA GLY A 315 -9.13 -24.08 23.65
C GLY A 315 -10.46 -23.55 24.18
N LEU A 316 -10.84 -22.33 23.78
CA LEU A 316 -12.16 -21.76 24.12
C LEU A 316 -13.31 -22.52 23.48
N SER A 317 -13.17 -22.98 22.24
CA SER A 317 -14.16 -23.83 21.57
C SER A 317 -14.35 -25.15 22.31
N ILE A 318 -13.27 -25.83 22.68
CA ILE A 318 -13.32 -27.08 23.46
C ILE A 318 -13.99 -26.83 24.82
N LEU A 319 -13.63 -25.72 25.51
CA LEU A 319 -14.29 -25.32 26.76
C LEU A 319 -15.78 -25.04 26.57
N ALA A 320 -16.19 -24.44 25.46
CA ALA A 320 -17.60 -24.21 25.14
C ALA A 320 -18.35 -25.51 24.82
N PHE A 321 -17.71 -26.47 24.15
CA PHE A 321 -18.27 -27.79 23.88
C PHE A 321 -18.42 -28.63 25.15
N ILE A 322 -17.45 -28.58 26.08
CA ILE A 322 -17.51 -29.30 27.35
C ILE A 322 -18.42 -28.59 28.37
N GLY A 323 -18.47 -27.25 28.31
CA GLY A 323 -19.25 -26.41 29.22
C GLY A 323 -20.69 -26.14 28.77
N ALA A 324 -21.17 -26.76 27.69
CA ALA A 324 -22.57 -26.75 27.33
C ALA A 324 -23.32 -27.82 28.15
N PRO A 325 -24.12 -27.46 29.17
CA PRO A 325 -25.06 -28.40 29.73
C PRO A 325 -26.06 -28.78 28.64
N GLU A 326 -26.16 -30.08 28.32
CA GLU A 326 -27.24 -30.64 27.53
C GLU A 326 -28.61 -30.34 28.20
N PRO A 327 -29.70 -30.22 27.41
CA PRO A 327 -30.99 -29.63 27.82
C PRO A 327 -31.73 -30.37 28.95
#